data_AF-A0A350Q725-F1
#
_entry.id   AF-A0A350Q725-F1
#
_cell.length_a   1.000
_cell.length_b   1.000
_cell.length_c   1.000
_cell.angle_alpha   90.00
_cell.angle_beta   90.00
_cell.angle_gamma   90.00
#
_symmetry.space_group_name_H-M   'P 1'
#
loop_
_entity.id
_entity.type
_entity.pdbx_description
1 polymer ?
#
loop_
_entity_poly.entity_id
_entity_poly.type
_entity_poly.pdbx_seq_one_letter_code
_entity_poly.pdbx_strand_id
1 'polypeptide(L)'
;MDSPLVEAALAATRVSGVEPEVTASSTDANLPMSLGIPAITLGAGGSAGAVHTTDEWYHNGNGSIGIQRALHTVLLVSGLD
;
A
#
# COMPACT_ATOMS: atom_id res chain seq x y z
N MET A 1 -4.79 5.68 12.44
CA MET A 1 -5.89 5.64 11.47
C MET A 1 -6.21 7.04 10.98
N ASP A 2 -6.21 8.04 11.85
CA ASP A 2 -6.39 9.45 11.49
C ASP A 2 -5.11 10.04 10.87
N SER A 3 -4.93 9.85 9.57
CA SER A 3 -3.80 10.37 8.79
C SER A 3 -4.25 10.58 7.34
N PRO A 4 -4.05 11.78 6.75
CA PRO A 4 -4.40 12.03 5.36
C PRO A 4 -3.78 11.03 4.38
N LEU A 5 -2.55 10.57 4.67
CA LEU A 5 -1.87 9.57 3.86
C LEU A 5 -2.57 8.19 3.91
N VAL A 6 -3.06 7.80 5.10
CA VAL A 6 -3.82 6.55 5.27
C VAL A 6 -5.17 6.67 4.57
N GLU A 7 -5.89 7.77 4.76
CA GLU A 7 -7.19 8.02 4.12
C GLU A 7 -7.09 8.00 2.59
N ALA A 8 -6.07 8.65 2.03
CA ALA A 8 -5.79 8.63 0.60
C ALA A 8 -5.53 7.20 0.08
N ALA A 9 -4.74 6.41 0.80
CA ALA A 9 -4.47 5.01 0.42
C ALA A 9 -5.73 4.13 0.46
N LEU A 10 -6.58 4.32 1.49
CA LEU A 10 -7.86 3.61 1.59
C LEU A 10 -8.80 3.99 0.45
N ALA A 11 -8.91 5.27 0.12
CA ALA A 11 -9.72 5.76 -0.99
C ALA A 11 -9.21 5.24 -2.35
N ALA A 12 -7.90 5.34 -2.61
CA ALA A 12 -7.29 4.82 -3.83
C ALA A 12 -7.49 3.31 -4.01
N THR A 13 -7.46 2.55 -2.91
CA THR A 13 -7.73 1.11 -2.93
C THR A 13 -9.17 0.81 -3.33
N ARG A 14 -10.15 1.52 -2.73
CA ARG A 14 -11.58 1.35 -3.06
C ARG A 14 -11.92 1.71 -4.51
N VAL A 15 -11.36 2.81 -5.02
CA VAL A 15 -11.54 3.22 -6.43
C VAL A 15 -10.98 2.17 -7.40
N SER A 16 -9.97 1.42 -6.97
CA SER A 16 -9.41 0.30 -7.74
C SER A 16 -10.28 -0.96 -7.73
N GLY A 17 -11.47 -0.93 -7.11
CA GLY A 17 -12.40 -2.06 -7.02
C GLY A 17 -12.01 -3.11 -5.97
N VAL A 18 -11.13 -2.75 -5.02
CA VAL A 18 -10.64 -3.65 -3.97
C VAL A 18 -11.00 -3.08 -2.60
N GLU A 19 -11.47 -3.92 -1.68
CA GLU A 19 -11.67 -3.49 -0.29
C GLU A 19 -10.31 -3.46 0.43
N PRO A 20 -9.89 -2.32 1.03
CA PRO A 20 -8.62 -2.25 1.73
C PRO A 20 -8.61 -3.08 3.01
N GLU A 21 -7.49 -3.75 3.25
CA GLU A 21 -7.13 -4.34 4.53
C GLU A 21 -6.00 -3.54 5.16
N VAL A 22 -6.13 -3.21 6.44
CA VAL A 22 -5.09 -2.53 7.21
C VAL A 22 -4.43 -3.56 8.12
N THR A 23 -3.11 -3.66 8.02
CA THR A 23 -2.31 -4.58 8.82
C THR A 23 -1.14 -3.84 9.48
N ALA A 24 -0.61 -4.42 10.55
CA ALA A 24 0.59 -3.96 11.21
C ALA A 24 1.73 -4.95 10.89
N SER A 25 2.85 -4.42 10.39
CA SER A 25 4.05 -5.19 10.10
C SER A 25 5.30 -4.33 10.31
N SER A 26 6.46 -4.97 10.45
CA SER A 26 7.75 -4.29 10.49
C SER A 26 8.26 -4.10 9.06
N THR A 27 8.39 -2.85 8.64
CA THR A 27 8.78 -2.45 7.30
C THR A 27 9.68 -1.21 7.36
N ASP A 28 10.21 -0.77 6.23
CA ASP A 28 11.01 0.47 6.19
C ASP A 28 10.21 1.72 6.61
N ALA A 29 8.87 1.68 6.53
CA ALA A 29 8.01 2.76 7.00
C ALA A 29 8.14 3.02 8.52
N ASN A 30 8.61 2.04 9.31
CA ASN A 30 8.77 2.21 10.76
C ASN A 30 9.77 3.32 11.12
N LEU A 31 10.85 3.49 10.34
CA LEU A 31 11.86 4.50 10.63
C LEU A 31 11.32 5.93 10.44
N PRO A 32 10.73 6.32 9.28
CA PRO A 32 10.11 7.64 9.14
C PRO A 32 9.03 7.91 10.19
N MET A 33 8.18 6.92 10.49
CA MET A 33 7.15 7.06 11.53
C MET A 33 7.76 7.39 12.90
N SER A 34 8.87 6.75 13.27
CA SER A 34 9.58 7.03 14.52
C SER A 34 10.17 8.45 14.60
N LEU A 35 10.40 9.06 13.43
CA LEU A 35 10.89 10.43 13.29
C LEU A 35 9.76 11.46 13.13
N GLY A 36 8.49 11.04 13.26
CA GLY A 36 7.33 11.91 13.08
C GLY A 36 6.98 12.23 11.62
N ILE A 37 7.60 11.53 10.66
CA ILE A 37 7.30 11.68 9.23
C ILE A 37 6.19 10.68 8.86
N PRO A 38 5.05 11.12 8.32
CA PRO A 38 4.00 10.21 7.87
C PRO A 38 4.52 9.23 6.82
N ALA A 39 4.35 7.94 7.06
CA ALA A 39 4.73 6.88 6.12
C ALA A 39 3.80 5.67 6.25
N ILE A 40 3.62 4.95 5.15
CA ILE A 40 2.86 3.71 5.07
C ILE A 40 3.58 2.72 4.15
N THR A 41 3.26 1.44 4.30
CA THR A 41 3.65 0.41 3.33
C THR A 41 2.42 -0.02 2.55
N LEU A 42 2.51 -0.02 1.22
CA LEU A 42 1.46 -0.49 0.31
C LEU A 42 1.85 -1.84 -0.26
N GLY A 43 0.87 -2.73 -0.44
CA GLY A 43 1.08 -3.94 -1.24
C GLY A 43 1.45 -3.58 -2.69
N ALA A 44 2.22 -4.44 -3.35
CA ALA A 44 2.57 -4.24 -4.77
C ALA A 44 1.44 -4.60 -5.76
N GLY A 45 0.36 -5.23 -5.27
CA GLY A 45 -0.63 -5.90 -6.12
C GLY A 45 -0.15 -7.31 -6.51
N GLY A 46 -1.02 -8.09 -7.16
CA GLY A 46 -0.79 -9.52 -7.35
C GLY A 46 -1.05 -10.34 -6.10
N SER A 47 -0.65 -11.61 -6.14
CA SER A 47 -0.69 -12.53 -5.00
C SER A 47 0.70 -13.08 -4.73
N ALA A 48 0.99 -13.36 -3.47
CA ALA A 48 2.27 -13.90 -3.02
C ALA A 48 2.03 -14.84 -1.85
N GLY A 49 3.04 -15.65 -1.52
CA GLY A 49 2.96 -16.54 -0.38
C GLY A 49 4.29 -17.20 -0.04
N ALA A 50 4.28 -17.91 1.09
CA ALA A 50 5.45 -18.64 1.59
C ALA A 50 6.71 -17.77 1.75
N VAL A 51 6.50 -16.48 2.07
CA VAL A 51 7.56 -15.49 2.27
C VAL A 51 8.58 -16.01 3.29
N HIS A 52 9.87 -15.86 2.98
CA HIS A 52 10.99 -16.37 3.79
C HIS A 52 11.14 -17.90 3.83
N THR A 53 10.69 -18.61 2.78
CA THR A 53 10.92 -20.05 2.60
C THR A 53 11.48 -20.34 1.21
N THR A 54 11.95 -21.56 0.96
CA THR A 54 12.37 -21.99 -0.40
C THR A 54 11.21 -22.08 -1.39
N ASP A 55 9.98 -22.10 -0.87
CA ASP A 55 8.75 -22.16 -1.67
C ASP A 55 8.14 -20.76 -1.89
N GLU A 56 8.87 -19.68 -1.56
CA GLU A 56 8.42 -18.30 -1.78
C GLU A 56 8.03 -18.06 -3.25
N TRP A 57 6.88 -17.44 -3.47
CA TRP A 57 6.35 -17.21 -4.81
C TRP A 57 5.61 -15.88 -4.92
N TYR A 58 5.56 -15.39 -6.16
CA TYR A 58 4.77 -14.24 -6.57
C TYR A 58 4.05 -14.52 -7.88
N HIS A 59 2.78 -14.17 -7.95
CA HIS A 59 1.98 -14.20 -9.16
C HIS A 59 1.48 -12.79 -9.50
N ASN A 60 1.92 -12.28 -10.63
CA ASN A 60 1.55 -10.96 -11.14
C ASN A 60 0.16 -10.96 -11.80
N GLY A 61 -0.87 -11.25 -11.02
CA GLY A 61 -2.26 -11.05 -11.42
C GLY A 61 -2.66 -9.59 -11.15
N ASN A 62 -3.06 -8.84 -12.18
CA ASN A 62 -3.49 -7.44 -12.04
C ASN A 62 -2.45 -6.49 -11.41
N GLY A 63 -1.14 -6.74 -11.54
CA GLY A 63 -0.12 -5.89 -10.91
C GLY A 63 -0.15 -4.43 -11.36
N SER A 64 -0.67 -4.13 -12.56
CA SER A 64 -0.93 -2.75 -12.98
C SER A 64 -1.85 -1.99 -12.02
N ILE A 65 -2.80 -2.66 -11.37
CA ILE A 65 -3.69 -2.07 -10.36
C ILE A 65 -2.88 -1.61 -9.14
N GLY A 66 -1.87 -2.37 -8.72
CA GLY A 66 -1.00 -1.98 -7.60
C GLY A 66 -0.26 -0.68 -7.88
N ILE A 67 0.26 -0.52 -9.10
CA ILE A 67 0.95 0.70 -9.56
C ILE A 67 -0.03 1.87 -9.66
N GLN A 68 -1.20 1.66 -10.26
CA GLN A 68 -2.25 2.68 -10.36
C GLN A 68 -2.71 3.16 -8.98
N ARG A 69 -2.91 2.24 -8.03
CA ARG A 69 -3.25 2.57 -6.65
C ARG A 69 -2.16 3.41 -5.97
N ALA A 70 -0.89 3.04 -6.14
CA ALA A 70 0.22 3.80 -5.57
C ALA A 70 0.27 5.23 -6.13
N LEU A 71 0.14 5.38 -7.45
CA LEU A 71 0.05 6.69 -8.10
C LEU A 71 -1.16 7.49 -7.59
N HIS A 72 -2.33 6.88 -7.54
CA HIS A 72 -3.56 7.55 -7.09
C HIS A 72 -3.47 7.98 -5.62
N THR A 73 -2.82 7.20 -4.76
CA THR A 73 -2.53 7.59 -3.37
C THR A 73 -1.69 8.88 -3.30
N VAL A 74 -0.66 8.98 -4.14
CA VAL A 74 0.21 10.17 -4.22
C VAL A 74 -0.56 11.39 -4.74
N LEU A 75 -1.39 11.20 -5.77
CA LEU A 75 -2.22 12.26 -6.34
C LEU A 75 -3.19 12.81 -5.28
N LEU A 76 -3.95 11.93 -4.61
CA LEU A 76 -4.91 12.32 -3.57
C LEU A 76 -4.24 13.06 -2.40
N VAL A 77 -3.10 12.57 -1.89
CA VAL A 77 -2.41 13.25 -0.78
C VAL A 77 -1.78 14.58 -1.20
N SER A 78 -1.52 14.77 -2.50
CA SER A 78 -1.03 16.04 -3.06
C SER A 78 -2.14 17.05 -3.35
N GLY A 79 -3.42 16.67 -3.22
CA GLY A 79 -4.58 17.50 -3.58
C GLY A 79 -4.78 17.62 -5.09
N LEU A 80 -4.33 16.62 -5.85
CA LEU A 80 -4.55 16.50 -7.28
C LEU A 80 -5.51 15.32 -7.49
N ASP A 81 -6.74 15.62 -7.91
CA ASP A 81 -7.81 14.65 -8.16
C ASP A 81 -8.49 14.88 -9.51
#